data_AF-A0A061IJ40-F1
#
_entry.id   AF-A0A061IJ40-F1
#
_cell.length_a   1.000
_cell.length_b   1.000
_cell.length_c   1.000
_cell.angle_alpha   90.00
_cell.angle_beta   90.00
_cell.angle_gamma   90.00
#
_symmetry.space_group_name_H-M   'P 1'
#
loop_
_entity.id
_entity.type
_entity.pdbx_description
1 polymer ?
#
loop_
_entity_poly.entity_id
_entity_poly.type
_entity_poly.pdbx_seq_one_letter_code
_entity_poly.pdbx_strand_id
1 'polypeptide(L)'
;MKVNINDLRSHSSWGFKTQGSLISSFSLPLKELKGAFVAGGKRGWTAMKASGTLREYKVVGSCLPTPKHHTPPLYQMRIFVPNHVVAKSRFWYFVSQLKKMKKSSGEIVYCGQVFEK
;
A
#
# COMPACT_ATOMS: atom_id res chain seq x y z
N MET A 1 -17.70 -63.42 8.95
CA MET A 1 -17.17 -62.05 8.77
C MET A 1 -16.24 -61.75 9.93
N LYS A 2 -14.94 -61.58 9.68
CA LYS A 2 -13.94 -61.20 10.69
C LYS A 2 -13.61 -59.74 10.47
N VAL A 3 -14.13 -58.86 11.33
CA VAL A 3 -13.66 -57.47 11.45
C VAL A 3 -12.76 -57.39 12.67
N ASN A 4 -11.58 -56.83 12.43
CA ASN A 4 -10.39 -56.86 13.27
C ASN A 4 -10.27 -55.59 14.11
N ILE A 5 -9.72 -55.78 15.31
CA ILE A 5 -9.26 -54.87 16.36
C ILE A 5 -8.46 -53.69 15.79
N ASN A 6 -8.95 -52.47 15.97
CA ASN A 6 -8.14 -51.24 16.08
C ASN A 6 -8.95 -50.04 16.61
N ASP A 7 -10.00 -50.27 17.40
CA ASP A 7 -10.72 -49.20 18.08
C ASP A 7 -10.32 -49.16 19.56
N LEU A 8 -9.12 -48.63 19.80
CA LEU A 8 -8.63 -48.30 21.14
C LEU A 8 -8.17 -46.83 21.14
N ARG A 9 -9.08 -46.00 21.66
CA ARG A 9 -8.84 -45.17 22.84
C ARG A 9 -7.59 -44.28 22.81
N SER A 10 -7.80 -42.96 22.75
CA SER A 10 -7.29 -42.12 23.85
C SER A 10 -8.08 -40.83 24.05
N HIS A 11 -8.58 -40.70 25.28
CA HIS A 11 -9.07 -39.51 25.95
C HIS A 11 -7.92 -38.51 26.20
N SER A 12 -8.18 -37.22 26.07
CA SER A 12 -7.76 -36.24 27.09
C SER A 12 -8.60 -34.95 26.97
N SER A 13 -9.48 -34.84 27.96
CA SER A 13 -10.26 -33.68 28.40
C SER A 13 -9.42 -32.39 28.55
N TRP A 14 -10.04 -31.22 28.46
CA TRP A 14 -10.27 -30.31 29.59
C TRP A 14 -11.10 -29.10 29.14
N GLY A 15 -12.22 -28.88 29.82
CA GLY A 15 -13.12 -27.76 29.58
C GLY A 15 -12.72 -26.49 30.33
N PHE A 16 -13.24 -25.35 29.86
CA PHE A 16 -13.33 -24.14 30.67
C PHE A 16 -14.69 -23.48 30.44
N LYS A 17 -15.34 -23.20 31.56
CA LYS A 17 -16.67 -22.63 31.73
C LYS A 17 -16.47 -21.21 32.24
N THR A 18 -17.03 -20.19 31.60
CA THR A 18 -17.29 -18.89 32.26
C THR A 18 -18.56 -18.24 31.69
N GLN A 19 -19.38 -17.78 32.63
CA GLN A 19 -20.68 -17.13 32.45
C GLN A 19 -20.52 -15.69 31.97
N GLY A 20 -21.58 -15.15 31.36
CA GLY A 20 -21.60 -13.81 30.81
C GLY A 20 -21.65 -12.68 31.84
N SER A 21 -21.34 -11.47 31.38
CA SER A 21 -22.00 -10.24 31.82
C SER A 21 -21.81 -9.15 30.77
N LEU A 22 -22.92 -8.45 30.50
CA LEU A 22 -23.04 -7.24 29.69
C LEU A 22 -22.13 -6.13 30.21
N ILE A 23 -21.33 -5.51 29.34
CA ILE A 23 -21.03 -4.07 29.39
C ILE A 23 -20.30 -3.60 28.12
N SER A 24 -20.70 -2.39 27.73
CA SER A 24 -19.93 -1.31 27.09
C SER A 24 -19.30 -1.51 25.70
N SER A 25 -19.85 -0.73 24.77
CA SER A 25 -19.13 0.14 23.84
C SER A 25 -17.90 -0.47 23.16
N PHE A 26 -18.14 -1.03 21.97
CA PHE A 26 -17.12 -1.40 21.00
C PHE A 26 -16.36 -0.13 20.53
N SER A 27 -15.34 0.26 21.28
CA SER A 27 -14.27 1.15 20.83
C SER A 27 -13.20 0.29 20.17
N LEU A 28 -13.05 0.46 18.85
CA LEU A 28 -12.08 -0.26 18.02
C LEU A 28 -10.63 0.05 18.46
N PRO A 29 -9.83 -0.95 18.91
CA PRO A 29 -8.40 -0.76 19.05
C PRO A 29 -7.74 -0.85 17.67
N LEU A 30 -7.34 0.31 17.15
CA LEU A 30 -6.42 0.47 16.02
C LEU A 30 -5.04 -0.09 16.39
N LYS A 31 -4.82 -1.41 16.29
CA LYS A 31 -3.48 -2.03 16.32
C LYS A 31 -3.53 -3.52 16.02
N GLU A 32 -3.75 -3.89 14.76
CA GLU A 32 -3.17 -5.12 14.21
C GLU A 32 -3.14 -5.14 12.68
N LEU A 33 -2.07 -4.56 12.13
CA LEU A 33 -1.50 -5.01 10.86
C LEU A 33 0.01 -5.16 11.06
N LYS A 34 0.39 -6.15 11.86
CA LYS A 34 1.74 -6.73 11.81
C LYS A 34 1.71 -7.86 10.78
N GLY A 35 1.62 -7.48 9.51
CA GLY A 35 1.85 -8.35 8.36
C GLY A 35 3.11 -7.88 7.66
N ALA A 36 4.17 -8.68 7.77
CA ALA A 36 5.50 -8.53 7.19
C ALA A 36 5.62 -7.54 6.01
N PHE A 37 6.28 -6.40 6.26
CA PHE A 37 7.00 -5.68 5.21
C PHE A 37 8.49 -5.77 5.52
N VAL A 38 9.10 -6.88 5.10
CA VAL A 38 10.53 -6.92 4.83
C VAL A 38 10.77 -5.98 3.65
N ALA A 39 11.21 -4.76 3.94
CA ALA A 39 11.97 -3.98 2.99
C ALA A 39 13.19 -3.44 3.72
N GLY A 40 14.18 -4.32 3.87
CA GLY A 40 15.56 -3.87 3.92
C GLY A 40 15.82 -2.97 2.73
N GLY A 41 16.40 -1.81 3.00
CA GLY A 41 16.74 -0.82 2.00
C GLY A 41 16.66 0.57 2.60
N LYS A 42 17.79 1.01 3.18
CA LYS A 42 18.12 2.44 3.26
C LYS A 42 18.07 2.99 1.84
N ARG A 43 16.88 3.32 1.32
CA ARG A 43 16.77 4.10 0.09
C ARG A 43 17.25 5.47 0.48
N GLY A 44 18.55 5.72 0.26
CA GLY A 44 19.14 7.03 0.41
C GLY A 44 18.21 8.03 -0.25
N TRP A 45 17.53 8.83 0.56
CA TRP A 45 16.88 10.02 0.10
C TRP A 45 18.03 10.96 -0.25
N THR A 46 18.55 10.82 -1.46
CA THR A 46 19.41 11.84 -2.04
C THR A 46 18.57 13.10 -2.04
N ALA A 47 18.90 14.04 -1.16
CA ALA A 47 18.33 15.38 -1.16
C ALA A 47 18.36 15.87 -2.62
N MET A 48 17.21 16.33 -3.12
CA MET A 48 17.15 16.75 -4.52
C MET A 48 18.20 17.84 -4.75
N LYS A 49 19.17 17.56 -5.62
CA LYS A 49 20.01 18.61 -6.18
C LYS A 49 19.13 19.40 -7.14
N ALA A 50 18.68 20.57 -6.70
CA ALA A 50 18.08 21.57 -7.58
C ALA A 50 19.20 22.24 -8.38
N SER A 51 19.77 21.50 -9.35
CA SER A 51 20.75 22.05 -10.28
C SER A 51 20.05 22.47 -11.57
N GLY A 52 20.08 23.76 -11.88
CA GLY A 52 19.62 24.33 -13.14
C GLY A 52 18.20 24.91 -13.16
N THR A 53 17.77 25.37 -14.32
CA THR A 53 16.45 25.98 -14.56
C THR A 53 15.34 24.95 -14.39
N LEU A 54 14.41 25.22 -13.48
CA LEU A 54 13.25 24.37 -13.26
C LEU A 54 12.25 24.53 -14.40
N ARG A 55 11.69 23.42 -14.85
CA ARG A 55 10.61 23.37 -15.84
C ARG A 55 9.38 22.81 -15.18
N GLU A 56 8.22 23.28 -15.60
CA GLU A 56 6.96 22.74 -15.11
C GLU A 56 6.57 21.48 -15.87
N TYR A 57 6.32 20.39 -15.14
CA TYR A 57 5.77 19.16 -15.69
C TYR A 57 4.41 18.84 -15.08
N LYS A 58 3.44 18.56 -15.95
CA LYS A 58 2.17 17.94 -15.58
C LYS A 58 2.34 16.43 -15.67
N VAL A 59 2.22 15.76 -14.52
CA VAL A 59 2.29 14.29 -14.42
C VAL A 59 0.94 13.77 -13.93
N VAL A 60 0.40 12.77 -14.62
CA VAL A 60 -0.85 12.10 -14.28
C VAL A 60 -0.56 10.61 -14.11
N GLY A 61 -1.08 10.01 -13.05
CA GLY A 61 -1.01 8.57 -12.82
C GLY A 61 -2.22 8.02 -12.09
N SER A 62 -2.42 6.72 -12.22
CA SER A 62 -3.52 5.96 -11.61
C SER A 62 -2.98 4.68 -10.97
N CYS A 63 -3.76 4.12 -10.04
CA CYS A 63 -3.57 2.73 -9.66
C CYS A 63 -3.88 1.82 -10.85
N LEU A 64 -3.30 0.62 -10.86
CA LEU A 64 -3.72 -0.42 -11.80
C LEU A 64 -5.15 -0.87 -11.48
N PRO A 65 -5.96 -1.18 -12.50
CA PRO A 65 -7.30 -1.72 -12.28
C PRO A 65 -7.20 -3.07 -11.56
N THR A 66 -8.02 -3.26 -10.53
CA THR A 66 -8.11 -4.52 -9.78
C THR A 66 -9.54 -5.05 -9.84
N PRO A 67 -9.78 -6.36 -9.62
CA PRO A 67 -11.13 -6.93 -9.68
C PRO A 67 -12.13 -6.30 -8.71
N LYS A 68 -11.64 -5.65 -7.65
CA LYS A 68 -12.46 -4.94 -6.66
C LYS A 68 -12.70 -3.47 -7.02
N HIS A 69 -11.86 -2.91 -7.89
CA HIS A 69 -11.87 -1.49 -8.24
C HIS A 69 -11.50 -1.33 -9.72
N HIS A 70 -12.50 -1.45 -10.58
CA HIS A 70 -12.32 -1.46 -12.04
C HIS A 70 -11.93 -0.10 -12.61
N THR A 71 -12.34 1.00 -11.97
CA THR A 71 -12.11 2.37 -12.47
C THR A 71 -11.32 3.20 -11.44
N PRO A 72 -10.00 2.99 -11.32
CA PRO A 72 -9.17 3.73 -10.38
C PRO A 72 -9.16 5.24 -10.68
N PRO A 73 -9.17 6.11 -9.65
CA PRO A 73 -9.10 7.55 -9.85
C PRO A 73 -7.75 7.98 -10.43
N LEU A 74 -7.79 9.01 -11.29
CA LEU A 74 -6.60 9.65 -11.84
C LEU A 74 -6.09 10.74 -10.91
N TYR A 75 -4.80 10.71 -10.61
CA TYR A 75 -4.11 11.72 -9.82
C TYR A 75 -3.22 12.57 -10.71
N GLN A 76 -3.44 13.87 -10.71
CA GLN A 76 -2.63 14.85 -11.43
C GLN A 76 -1.79 15.67 -10.46
N MET A 77 -0.55 15.95 -10.85
CA MET A 77 0.34 16.83 -10.10
C MET A 77 1.15 17.72 -11.04
N ARG A 78 1.42 18.96 -10.60
CA ARG A 78 2.35 19.89 -11.24
C ARG A 78 3.67 19.81 -10.47
N ILE A 79 4.77 19.52 -11.16
CA ILE A 79 6.08 19.30 -10.55
C ILE A 79 7.11 20.17 -11.27
N PHE A 80 7.81 21.01 -10.50
CA PHE A 80 8.89 21.86 -11.00
C PHE A 80 10.24 21.16 -10.87
N VAL A 81 10.79 20.71 -12.00
CA VAL A 81 12.03 19.93 -12.07
C VAL A 81 12.78 20.19 -13.38
N PRO A 82 14.10 19.95 -13.46
CA PRO A 82 14.85 20.20 -14.69
C PRO A 82 14.49 19.23 -15.82
N ASN A 83 14.16 17.98 -15.51
CA ASN A 83 13.98 16.90 -16.48
C ASN A 83 12.79 15.98 -16.15
N HIS A 84 12.23 15.37 -17.19
CA HIS A 84 11.06 14.50 -17.11
C HIS A 84 11.31 13.21 -16.29
N VAL A 85 12.54 12.69 -16.28
CA VAL A 85 12.89 11.48 -15.48
C VAL A 85 12.74 11.76 -13.99
N VAL A 86 13.24 12.91 -13.54
CA VAL A 86 13.08 13.34 -12.15
C VAL A 86 11.62 13.69 -11.86
N ALA A 87 10.86 14.22 -12.84
CA ALA A 87 9.41 14.45 -12.70
C ALA A 87 8.68 13.15 -12.33
N LYS A 88 8.91 12.06 -13.08
CA LYS A 88 8.31 10.74 -12.80
C LYS A 88 8.71 10.20 -11.42
N SER A 89 9.98 10.33 -11.05
CA SER A 89 10.47 9.91 -9.72
C SER A 89 9.78 10.69 -8.59
N ARG A 90 9.61 12.01 -8.77
CA ARG A 90 8.97 12.89 -7.80
C ARG A 90 7.49 12.67 -7.68
N PHE A 91 6.81 12.39 -8.79
CA PHE A 91 5.43 11.96 -8.76
C PHE A 91 5.25 10.78 -7.81
N TRP A 92 6.03 9.70 -7.99
CA TRP A 92 5.95 8.52 -7.11
C TRP A 92 6.33 8.81 -5.66
N TYR A 93 7.31 9.68 -5.42
CA TYR A 93 7.68 10.09 -4.07
C TYR A 93 6.48 10.73 -3.34
N PHE A 94 5.90 11.77 -3.91
CA PHE A 94 4.79 12.49 -3.29
C PHE A 94 3.51 11.66 -3.25
N VAL A 95 3.20 10.94 -4.33
CA VAL A 95 2.03 10.07 -4.37
C VAL A 95 2.12 9.01 -3.29
N SER A 96 3.29 8.41 -3.03
CA SER A 96 3.43 7.40 -1.96
C SER A 96 3.23 7.94 -0.54
N GLN A 97 3.42 9.25 -0.35
CA GLN A 97 3.18 9.93 0.92
C GLN A 97 1.70 10.29 1.09
N LEU A 98 1.07 10.78 0.02
CA LEU A 98 -0.33 11.24 0.04
C LEU A 98 -1.34 10.10 -0.11
N LYS A 99 -1.01 9.10 -0.91
CA LYS A 99 -1.80 7.93 -1.23
C LYS A 99 -0.92 6.70 -1.03
N LYS A 100 -1.44 5.60 -0.51
CA LYS A 100 -0.66 4.36 -0.33
C LYS A 100 -0.38 3.64 -1.66
N MET A 101 -0.17 4.40 -2.73
CA MET A 101 0.11 3.93 -4.08
C MET A 101 1.63 3.88 -4.28
N LYS A 102 2.10 2.77 -4.83
CA LYS A 102 3.51 2.52 -5.15
C LYS A 102 3.67 2.48 -6.66
N LYS A 103 4.90 2.70 -7.13
CA LYS A 103 5.26 2.55 -8.54
C LYS A 103 4.93 1.15 -9.11
N SER A 104 4.95 0.13 -8.26
CA SER A 104 4.60 -1.25 -8.65
C SER A 104 3.10 -1.49 -8.78
N SER A 105 2.27 -0.69 -8.13
CA SER A 105 0.81 -0.87 -8.06
C SER A 105 0.04 0.15 -8.92
N GLY A 106 0.76 0.96 -9.69
CA GLY A 106 0.17 2.02 -10.49
C GLY A 106 1.04 2.35 -11.69
N GLU A 107 0.47 3.14 -12.59
CA GLU A 107 1.10 3.54 -13.84
C GLU A 107 1.03 5.06 -14.01
N ILE A 108 1.99 5.60 -14.77
CA ILE A 108 1.96 7.00 -15.19
C ILE A 108 1.25 7.03 -16.54
N VAL A 109 0.05 7.62 -16.56
CA VAL A 109 -0.77 7.78 -17.76
C VAL A 109 -0.23 8.89 -18.66
N TYR A 110 0.24 9.99 -18.06
CA TYR A 110 0.74 11.14 -18.81
C TYR A 110 1.89 11.83 -18.10
N CYS A 111 2.87 12.30 -18.86
CA CYS A 111 3.97 13.13 -18.39
C CYS A 111 4.36 14.13 -19.49
N GLY A 112 3.97 15.39 -19.33
CA GLY A 112 4.25 16.44 -20.32
C GLY A 112 4.74 17.72 -19.66
N GLN A 113 5.59 18.45 -20.38
CA GLN A 113 6.03 19.79 -19.96
C GLN A 113 4.90 20.79 -20.22
N VAL A 114 4.61 21.64 -19.25
CA VAL A 114 3.66 22.76 -19.38
C VAL A 114 4.46 24.03 -19.62
N PHE A 115 4.08 24.80 -20.63
CA PHE A 115 4.64 26.11 -20.90
C PHE A 115 3.62 27.17 -20.48
N GLU A 116 4.09 28.26 -19.89
CA GLU A 116 3.25 29.43 -19.66
C GLU A 116 2.75 30.00 -21.00
N LYS A 117 1.54 30.55 -20.98
CA LYS A 117 0.88 31.16 -22.14
C LYS A 117 1.05 32.67 -22.14
#